data_AF-A0A1Z9PHK2-F1
#
_entry.id   AF-A0A1Z9PHK2-F1
#
_cell.length_a   1.000
_cell.length_b   1.000
_cell.length_c   1.000
_cell.angle_alpha   90.00
_cell.angle_beta   90.00
_cell.angle_gamma   90.00
#
_symmetry.space_group_name_H-M   'P 1'
#
loop_
_entity.id
_entity.type
_entity.pdbx_description
1 polymer ?
#
loop_
_entity_poly.entity_id
_entity_poly.type
_entity_poly.pdbx_seq_one_letter_code
_entity_poly.pdbx_strand_id
1 'polypeptide(L)'
;MNLFKWTALGVGSVVAVAHIGVLGHIIKATKAPQAPVINFPRGDYSSYKVKADKEGYTVEYKANDPTVLESQKSLSLDKEKKGFFGGGSENRHEWRRDQFTMDGTRNLGGVVADGEGKSAKDIECIVADAGARSQGAMAGTSIAAGVGVPAVIGIPYVGWLAAGWVSLLGGKIGSAAGSTVGNIVNDC
;
A
#
# COMPACT_ATOMS: atom_id res chain seq x y z
N MET A 1 24.12 -82.83 -42.27
CA MET A 1 24.16 -81.51 -41.58
C MET A 1 23.07 -80.66 -42.20
N ASN A 2 21.91 -80.55 -41.54
CA ASN A 2 20.67 -80.19 -42.23
C ASN A 2 20.60 -78.68 -42.52
N LEU A 3 20.40 -78.33 -43.80
CA LEU A 3 20.22 -76.99 -44.35
C LEU A 3 19.17 -76.16 -43.57
N PHE A 4 18.19 -76.84 -42.99
CA PHE A 4 17.14 -76.26 -42.14
C PHE A 4 17.68 -75.56 -40.88
N LYS A 5 18.76 -76.08 -40.27
CA LYS A 5 19.35 -75.48 -39.07
C LYS A 5 20.06 -74.15 -39.37
N TRP A 6 20.75 -74.07 -40.50
CA TRP A 6 21.45 -72.86 -40.94
C TRP A 6 20.50 -71.78 -41.43
N THR A 7 19.42 -72.15 -42.12
CA THR A 7 18.38 -71.22 -42.56
C THR A 7 17.59 -70.66 -41.37
N ALA A 8 17.19 -71.49 -40.40
CA ALA A 8 16.53 -71.01 -39.18
C ALA A 8 17.41 -70.05 -38.36
N LEU A 9 18.72 -70.33 -38.27
CA LEU A 9 19.67 -69.48 -37.54
C LEU A 9 19.89 -68.13 -38.24
N GLY A 10 19.98 -68.14 -39.58
CA GLY A 10 20.11 -66.91 -40.37
C GLY A 10 18.85 -66.03 -40.33
N VAL A 11 17.66 -66.63 -40.46
CA VAL A 11 16.40 -65.87 -40.38
C VAL A 11 16.20 -65.32 -38.96
N GLY A 12 16.50 -66.11 -37.93
CA GLY A 12 16.42 -65.68 -36.54
C GLY A 12 17.33 -64.49 -36.23
N SER A 13 18.56 -64.47 -36.77
CA SER A 13 19.49 -63.36 -36.53
C SER A 13 19.03 -62.06 -37.19
N VAL A 14 18.50 -62.12 -38.42
CA VAL A 14 18.00 -60.93 -39.14
C VAL A 14 16.80 -60.35 -38.42
N VAL A 15 15.87 -61.20 -37.96
CA VAL A 15 14.70 -60.76 -37.20
C VAL A 15 15.13 -60.11 -35.88
N ALA A 16 16.09 -60.68 -35.16
CA ALA A 16 16.58 -60.11 -33.90
C ALA A 16 17.23 -58.72 -34.10
N VAL A 17 18.06 -58.55 -35.13
CA VAL A 17 18.70 -57.26 -35.44
C VAL A 17 17.67 -56.21 -35.85
N ALA A 18 16.65 -56.58 -36.64
CA ALA A 18 15.57 -55.68 -37.01
C ALA A 18 14.80 -55.18 -35.78
N HIS A 19 14.52 -56.05 -34.81
CA HIS A 19 13.82 -55.65 -33.58
C HIS A 19 14.65 -54.70 -32.71
N ILE A 20 15.97 -54.89 -32.62
CA ILE A 20 16.86 -53.98 -31.89
C ILE A 20 16.91 -52.60 -32.58
N GLY A 21 16.95 -52.56 -33.91
CA GLY A 21 16.89 -51.31 -34.69
C GLY A 21 15.59 -50.54 -34.48
N VAL A 22 14.46 -51.24 -34.48
CA VAL A 22 13.14 -50.65 -34.18
C VAL A 22 13.07 -50.13 -32.75
N LEU A 23 13.57 -50.89 -31.76
CA LEU A 23 13.66 -50.41 -30.37
C LEU A 23 14.55 -49.17 -30.25
N GLY A 24 15.70 -49.14 -30.91
CA GLY A 24 16.59 -47.97 -30.90
C GLY A 24 15.94 -46.73 -31.51
N HIS A 25 15.16 -46.91 -32.59
CA HIS A 25 14.41 -45.82 -33.21
C HIS A 25 13.28 -45.31 -32.31
N ILE A 26 12.54 -46.21 -31.66
CA ILE A 26 11.50 -45.86 -30.70
C ILE A 26 12.10 -45.13 -29.50
N ILE A 27 13.19 -45.62 -28.91
CA ILE A 27 13.87 -44.96 -27.78
C ILE A 27 14.30 -43.53 -28.13
N LYS A 28 14.84 -43.33 -29.34
CA LYS A 28 15.23 -42.00 -29.83
C LYS A 28 14.02 -41.09 -30.10
N ALA A 29 12.91 -41.65 -30.58
CA ALA A 29 11.66 -40.92 -30.78
C ALA A 29 10.97 -40.55 -29.46
N THR A 30 11.07 -41.41 -28.44
CA THR A 30 10.53 -41.14 -27.09
C THR A 30 11.39 -40.20 -26.26
N LYS A 31 12.63 -39.92 -26.66
CA LYS A 31 13.39 -38.75 -26.17
C LYS A 31 12.80 -37.48 -26.79
N ALA A 32 11.53 -37.21 -26.53
CA ALA A 32 11.00 -35.87 -26.68
C ALA A 32 11.86 -34.95 -25.80
N PRO A 33 12.29 -33.77 -26.28
CA PRO A 33 12.92 -32.77 -25.43
C PRO A 33 11.88 -32.40 -24.37
N GLN A 34 12.02 -33.03 -23.21
CA GLN A 34 11.28 -32.71 -22.01
C GLN A 34 11.74 -31.31 -21.61
N ALA A 35 10.99 -30.30 -22.07
CA ALA A 35 11.13 -28.95 -21.57
C ALA A 35 11.05 -29.08 -20.04
N PRO A 36 12.06 -28.59 -19.30
CA PRO A 36 12.03 -28.70 -17.85
C PRO A 36 10.73 -28.07 -17.37
N VAL A 37 10.05 -28.72 -16.43
CA VAL A 37 8.89 -28.14 -15.77
C VAL A 37 9.42 -27.00 -14.90
N ILE A 38 9.50 -25.80 -15.48
CA ILE A 38 9.94 -24.60 -14.76
C ILE A 38 8.76 -24.16 -13.91
N ASN A 39 8.90 -24.32 -12.60
CA ASN A 39 7.94 -23.78 -11.65
C ASN A 39 8.14 -22.27 -11.56
N PHE A 40 7.32 -21.53 -12.29
CA PHE A 40 7.32 -20.07 -12.23
C PHE A 40 6.76 -19.60 -10.87
N PRO A 41 7.48 -18.73 -10.13
CA PRO A 41 6.92 -18.14 -8.93
C PRO A 41 5.66 -17.34 -9.31
N ARG A 42 4.51 -17.70 -8.75
CA ARG A 42 3.29 -16.93 -9.00
C ARG A 42 3.34 -15.64 -8.21
N GLY A 43 3.36 -14.51 -8.91
CA GLY A 43 3.22 -13.18 -8.33
C GLY A 43 2.41 -12.30 -9.26
N ASP A 44 1.60 -11.41 -8.69
CA ASP A 44 0.82 -10.45 -9.46
C ASP A 44 1.77 -9.59 -10.32
N TYR A 45 1.34 -9.24 -11.53
CA TYR A 45 2.10 -8.42 -12.49
C TYR A 45 3.47 -8.98 -12.92
N SER A 46 3.64 -10.31 -12.89
CA SER A 46 4.82 -10.98 -13.46
C SER A 46 4.58 -11.46 -14.90
N SER A 47 5.55 -11.23 -15.79
CA SER A 47 5.53 -11.80 -17.15
C SER A 47 6.72 -12.72 -17.37
N TYR A 48 6.46 -13.84 -18.07
CA TYR A 48 7.44 -14.88 -18.36
C TYR A 48 7.54 -15.08 -19.87
N LYS A 49 8.76 -15.01 -20.40
CA LYS A 49 9.05 -15.39 -21.79
C LYS A 49 9.95 -16.61 -21.78
N VAL A 50 9.41 -17.73 -22.24
CA VAL A 50 10.14 -19.00 -22.33
C VAL A 50 10.42 -19.28 -23.79
N LYS A 51 11.71 -19.38 -24.13
CA LYS A 51 12.16 -19.95 -25.41
C LYS A 51 12.89 -21.24 -25.11
N ALA A 52 12.34 -22.35 -25.61
CA ALA A 52 12.90 -23.68 -25.43
C ALA A 52 13.19 -24.27 -26.81
N ASP A 53 14.48 -24.37 -27.13
CA ASP A 53 14.98 -24.94 -28.38
C ASP A 53 15.81 -26.20 -28.10
N LYS A 54 16.17 -26.95 -29.14
CA LYS A 54 16.93 -28.22 -29.01
C LYS A 54 18.32 -28.04 -28.39
N GLU A 55 18.84 -26.82 -28.38
CA GLU A 55 20.19 -26.47 -27.93
C GLU A 55 20.22 -25.84 -26.53
N GLY A 56 19.07 -25.47 -25.97
CA GLY A 56 19.00 -24.83 -24.65
C GLY A 56 17.68 -24.15 -24.36
N TYR A 57 17.62 -23.50 -23.19
CA TYR A 57 16.45 -22.75 -22.74
C TYR A 57 16.85 -21.34 -22.31
N THR A 58 16.05 -20.36 -22.70
CA THR A 58 16.14 -18.97 -22.21
C THR A 58 14.85 -18.63 -21.51
N VAL A 59 14.96 -18.20 -20.25
CA VAL A 59 13.83 -17.72 -19.44
C VAL A 59 14.08 -16.26 -19.12
N GLU A 60 13.25 -15.37 -19.68
CA GLU A 60 13.20 -13.97 -19.27
C GLU A 60 12.09 -13.83 -18.21
N TYR A 61 12.48 -13.39 -17.01
CA TYR A 61 11.58 -13.10 -15.91
C TYR A 61 11.52 -11.60 -15.68
N LYS A 62 10.32 -11.02 -15.74
CA LYS A 62 10.08 -9.63 -15.37
C LYS A 62 9.13 -9.61 -14.17
N ALA A 63 9.69 -9.35 -12.99
CA ALA A 63 8.93 -9.12 -11.77
C ALA A 63 8.40 -7.69 -11.77
N ASN A 64 7.08 -7.53 -11.69
CA ASN A 64 6.41 -6.24 -11.51
C ASN A 64 6.70 -5.24 -12.64
N ASP A 65 5.90 -5.32 -13.71
CA ASP A 65 5.90 -4.31 -14.77
C ASP A 65 4.69 -3.38 -14.64
N PRO A 66 4.65 -2.46 -13.65
CA PRO A 66 3.71 -1.37 -13.74
C PRO A 66 4.26 -0.44 -14.80
N THR A 67 3.84 -0.65 -16.05
CA THR A 67 3.95 0.36 -17.11
C THR A 67 3.57 1.68 -16.47
N VAL A 68 4.53 2.60 -16.36
CA VAL A 68 4.37 3.89 -15.67
C VAL A 68 3.01 4.50 -15.99
N LEU A 69 2.22 4.78 -14.96
CA LEU A 69 0.91 5.37 -15.15
C LEU A 69 1.10 6.88 -15.32
N GLU A 70 0.53 7.41 -16.40
CA GLU A 70 0.62 8.84 -16.73
C GLU A 70 -0.72 9.50 -16.43
N SER A 71 -0.73 10.55 -15.60
CA SER A 71 -1.87 11.46 -15.47
C SER A 71 -1.52 12.79 -16.13
N GLN A 72 -2.41 13.23 -17.00
CA GLN A 72 -2.36 14.54 -17.62
C GLN A 72 -3.45 15.40 -17.00
N LYS A 73 -3.09 16.60 -16.53
CA LYS A 73 -4.05 17.58 -16.01
C LYS A 73 -3.86 18.89 -16.75
N SER A 74 -4.91 19.33 -17.42
CA SER A 74 -5.06 20.70 -17.92
C SER A 74 -5.93 21.50 -16.96
N LEU A 75 -5.49 22.70 -16.64
CA LEU A 75 -6.32 23.71 -15.98
C LEU A 75 -6.32 24.97 -16.85
N SER A 76 -7.49 25.31 -17.38
CA SER A 76 -7.77 26.61 -17.98
C SER A 76 -8.69 27.38 -17.03
N LEU A 77 -8.12 28.34 -16.30
CA LEU A 77 -8.88 29.18 -15.38
C LEU A 77 -8.98 30.59 -15.96
N ASP A 78 -10.16 30.93 -16.45
CA ASP A 78 -10.56 32.28 -16.82
C ASP A 78 -11.49 32.84 -15.74
N LYS A 79 -10.93 33.61 -14.80
CA LYS A 79 -11.69 34.18 -13.69
C LYS A 79 -11.66 35.69 -13.76
N GLU A 80 -12.81 36.29 -14.10
CA GLU A 80 -13.03 37.72 -13.91
C GLU A 80 -13.37 37.98 -12.44
N LYS A 81 -12.41 38.52 -11.68
CA LYS A 81 -12.68 38.93 -10.30
C LYS A 81 -13.33 40.31 -10.34
N LYS A 82 -14.66 40.40 -10.24
CA LYS A 82 -15.36 41.70 -10.07
C LYS A 82 -15.43 42.06 -8.59
N GLY A 83 -14.66 43.07 -8.18
CA GLY A 83 -14.64 43.61 -6.81
C GLY A 83 -14.63 45.15 -6.81
N PHE A 84 -15.17 45.75 -5.74
CA PHE A 84 -15.39 47.20 -5.59
C PHE A 84 -14.10 48.06 -5.55
N PHE A 85 -12.93 47.43 -5.39
CA PHE A 85 -11.63 48.11 -5.30
C PHE A 85 -10.70 47.85 -6.50
N GLY A 86 -11.27 47.48 -7.65
CA GLY A 86 -10.50 47.16 -8.86
C GLY A 86 -10.43 45.66 -9.07
N GLY A 87 -11.20 45.19 -10.04
CA GLY A 87 -11.24 43.80 -10.46
C GLY A 87 -10.18 43.50 -11.51
N GLY A 88 -9.32 42.51 -11.26
CA GLY A 88 -8.39 41.96 -12.25
C GLY A 88 -8.96 40.70 -12.90
N SER A 89 -8.67 40.50 -14.18
CA SER A 89 -8.84 39.20 -14.84
C SER A 89 -7.60 38.34 -14.57
N GLU A 90 -7.82 37.12 -14.07
CA GLU A 90 -6.76 36.11 -13.96
C GLU A 90 -7.04 35.04 -15.01
N ASN A 91 -6.19 35.00 -16.04
CA ASN A 91 -6.14 33.91 -17.01
C ASN A 91 -4.90 33.07 -16.69
N ARG A 92 -5.11 31.79 -16.33
CA ARG A 92 -4.03 30.83 -16.10
C ARG A 92 -4.29 29.56 -16.90
N HIS A 93 -3.32 29.23 -17.75
CA HIS A 93 -3.25 27.96 -18.43
C HIS A 93 -2.09 27.15 -17.85
N GLU A 94 -2.39 26.03 -17.18
CA GLU A 94 -1.39 25.13 -16.62
C GLU A 94 -1.56 23.74 -17.20
N TRP A 95 -0.46 23.18 -17.73
CA TRP A 95 -0.38 21.82 -18.21
C TRP A 95 0.64 21.05 -17.38
N ARG A 96 0.20 19.98 -16.72
CA ARG A 96 1.07 19.13 -15.90
C ARG A 96 0.94 17.68 -16.33
N ARG A 97 2.10 17.03 -16.53
CA ARG A 97 2.22 15.58 -16.72
C ARG A 97 2.96 14.97 -15.56
N ASP A 98 2.30 14.03 -14.90
CA ASP A 98 2.89 13.29 -13.79
C ASP A 98 2.94 11.81 -14.16
N GLN A 99 4.11 11.21 -13.98
CA GLN A 99 4.29 9.76 -14.03
C GLN A 99 4.34 9.23 -12.60
N PHE A 100 3.60 8.18 -12.32
CA PHE A 100 3.58 7.56 -11.00
C PHE A 100 3.52 6.04 -11.09
N THR A 101 4.05 5.40 -10.06
CA THR A 101 4.08 3.96 -9.90
C THR A 101 2.74 3.45 -9.36
N MET A 102 2.40 2.20 -9.65
CA MET A 102 1.18 1.55 -9.15
C MET A 102 1.11 1.61 -7.61
N ASP A 103 2.23 1.31 -6.94
CA ASP A 103 2.42 1.43 -5.50
C ASP A 103 2.93 2.83 -5.11
N GLY A 104 2.16 3.84 -5.50
CA GLY A 104 2.44 5.24 -5.19
C GLY A 104 1.37 5.81 -4.28
N THR A 105 1.73 6.74 -3.40
CA THR A 105 0.80 7.43 -2.49
C THR A 105 -0.41 8.04 -3.20
N ARG A 106 -0.27 8.38 -4.50
CA ARG A 106 -1.35 8.87 -5.37
C ARG A 106 -2.36 7.81 -5.81
N ASN A 107 -1.91 6.59 -6.09
CA ASN A 107 -2.79 5.50 -6.53
C ASN A 107 -3.45 4.80 -5.34
N LEU A 108 -2.71 4.64 -4.25
CA LEU A 108 -3.22 4.06 -3.01
C LEU A 108 -4.01 5.07 -2.16
N GLY A 109 -4.32 6.24 -2.73
CA GLY A 109 -5.29 7.17 -2.16
C GLY A 109 -4.85 7.84 -0.86
N GLY A 110 -3.54 7.94 -0.57
CA GLY A 110 -3.00 8.65 0.60
C GLY A 110 -3.71 8.31 1.91
N VAL A 111 -3.13 7.39 2.69
CA VAL A 111 -3.78 6.58 3.74
C VAL A 111 -4.40 5.33 3.14
N VAL A 112 -3.52 4.35 2.89
CA VAL A 112 -3.78 2.91 2.87
C VAL A 112 -5.23 2.52 3.19
N ALA A 113 -6.00 2.26 2.13
CA ALA A 113 -7.35 1.70 2.23
C ALA A 113 -7.38 0.27 2.83
N ASP A 114 -6.24 -0.39 3.01
CA ASP A 114 -6.13 -1.76 3.54
C ASP A 114 -5.13 -1.90 4.72
N GLY A 115 -4.96 -0.84 5.52
CA GLY A 115 -4.22 -0.94 6.77
C GLY A 115 -4.34 0.31 7.63
N GLU A 116 -5.18 0.28 8.65
CA GLU A 116 -5.21 1.28 9.74
C GLU A 116 -5.59 2.72 9.33
N GLY A 117 -6.39 2.91 8.29
CA GLY A 117 -7.19 4.13 8.16
C GLY A 117 -8.23 4.17 9.28
N LYS A 118 -8.11 5.13 10.22
CA LYS A 118 -9.13 5.39 11.26
C LYS A 118 -10.51 5.46 10.60
N SER A 119 -11.45 4.67 11.09
CA SER A 119 -12.84 4.67 10.59
C SER A 119 -13.41 6.08 10.66
N ALA A 120 -14.39 6.41 9.82
CA ALA A 120 -15.10 7.70 9.91
C ALA A 120 -15.57 7.98 11.35
N LYS A 121 -16.03 6.93 12.06
CA LYS A 121 -16.39 6.99 13.48
C LYS A 121 -15.19 7.32 14.37
N ASP A 122 -14.01 6.77 14.11
CA ASP A 122 -12.79 7.07 14.89
C ASP A 122 -12.34 8.52 14.69
N ILE A 123 -12.47 9.05 13.48
CA ILE A 123 -12.15 10.46 13.18
C ILE A 123 -13.11 11.38 13.93
N GLU A 124 -14.41 11.09 13.89
CA GLU A 124 -15.43 11.83 14.64
C GLU A 124 -15.17 11.78 16.15
N CYS A 125 -14.87 10.59 16.70
CA CYS A 125 -14.51 10.43 18.12
C CYS A 125 -13.28 11.26 18.51
N ILE A 126 -12.25 11.32 17.67
CA ILE A 126 -11.04 12.13 17.95
C ILE A 126 -11.33 13.63 17.93
N VAL A 127 -12.13 14.09 16.95
CA VAL A 127 -12.51 15.50 16.87
C VAL A 127 -13.40 15.88 18.04
N ALA A 128 -14.34 15.00 18.41
CA ALA A 128 -15.22 15.20 19.56
C ALA A 128 -14.45 15.21 20.89
N ASP A 129 -13.52 14.28 21.09
CA ASP A 129 -12.63 14.24 22.27
C ASP A 129 -11.72 15.48 22.33
N ALA A 130 -11.15 15.92 21.21
CA ALA A 130 -10.37 17.15 21.15
C ALA A 130 -11.24 18.40 21.50
N GLY A 131 -12.47 18.45 21.02
CA GLY A 131 -13.46 19.47 21.36
C GLY A 131 -13.85 19.44 22.84
N ALA A 132 -14.01 18.25 23.43
CA ALA A 132 -14.37 18.08 24.82
C ALA A 132 -13.21 18.41 25.77
N ARG A 133 -11.98 18.05 25.41
CA ARG A 133 -10.75 18.44 26.14
C ARG A 133 -10.52 19.94 26.14
N SER A 134 -10.75 20.62 25.02
CA SER A 134 -10.59 22.08 24.94
C SER A 134 -11.63 22.82 25.79
N GLN A 135 -12.91 22.41 25.70
CA GLN A 135 -13.97 22.98 26.54
C GLN A 135 -13.77 22.67 28.02
N GLY A 136 -13.40 21.43 28.34
CA GLY A 136 -13.06 21.00 29.68
C GLY A 136 -11.88 21.79 30.26
N ALA A 137 -10.82 21.99 29.47
CA ALA A 137 -9.68 22.81 29.88
C ALA A 137 -10.11 24.24 30.20
N MET A 138 -10.92 24.87 29.35
CA MET A 138 -11.42 26.23 29.56
C MET A 138 -12.33 26.34 30.80
N ALA A 139 -13.18 25.34 31.05
CA ALA A 139 -13.98 25.26 32.27
C ALA A 139 -13.10 25.06 33.52
N GLY A 140 -12.10 24.19 33.44
CA GLY A 140 -11.17 23.93 34.53
C GLY A 140 -10.26 25.11 34.86
N THR A 141 -9.73 25.82 33.85
CA THR A 141 -8.93 27.03 34.05
C THR A 141 -9.78 28.17 34.63
N SER A 142 -11.03 28.34 34.19
CA SER A 142 -11.91 29.39 34.72
C SER A 142 -12.30 29.16 36.18
N ILE A 143 -12.57 27.92 36.59
CA ILE A 143 -12.79 27.58 38.01
C ILE A 143 -11.52 27.81 38.82
N ALA A 144 -10.36 27.34 38.32
CA ALA A 144 -9.09 27.56 38.99
C ALA A 144 -8.74 29.05 39.11
N ALA A 145 -9.03 29.85 38.10
CA ALA A 145 -8.85 31.31 38.13
C ALA A 145 -9.83 32.01 39.08
N GLY A 146 -11.07 31.52 39.19
CA GLY A 146 -12.09 32.11 40.05
C GLY A 146 -11.95 31.77 41.54
N VAL A 147 -11.45 30.56 41.87
CA VAL A 147 -11.44 30.06 43.25
C VAL A 147 -10.03 29.71 43.74
N GLY A 148 -9.18 29.13 42.89
CA GLY A 148 -7.85 28.67 43.29
C GLY A 148 -6.78 29.76 43.26
N VAL A 149 -6.76 30.58 42.22
CA VAL A 149 -5.78 31.67 42.03
C VAL A 149 -5.83 32.71 43.16
N PRO A 150 -7.01 33.20 43.61
CA PRO A 150 -7.09 34.16 44.71
C PRO A 150 -6.50 33.66 46.03
N ALA A 151 -6.50 32.34 46.26
CA ALA A 151 -5.97 31.74 47.49
C ALA A 151 -4.43 31.72 47.53
N VAL A 152 -3.75 31.73 46.37
CA VAL A 152 -2.29 31.59 46.28
C VAL A 152 -1.59 32.86 45.79
N ILE A 153 -2.31 33.79 45.15
CA ILE A 153 -1.73 35.03 44.60
C ILE A 153 -1.26 36.01 45.70
N GLY A 154 -1.77 35.87 46.93
CA GLY A 154 -1.37 36.68 48.08
C GLY A 154 -0.03 36.30 48.72
N ILE A 155 0.64 35.24 48.26
CA ILE A 155 1.93 34.80 48.81
C ILE A 155 3.05 35.71 48.27
N PRO A 156 3.84 36.38 49.14
CA PRO A 156 4.90 37.28 48.69
C PRO A 156 5.97 36.52 47.87
N TYR A 157 6.52 37.19 46.86
CA TYR A 157 7.55 36.70 45.92
C TYR A 157 7.15 35.56 44.96
N VAL A 158 6.28 34.62 45.39
CA VAL A 158 5.93 33.43 44.60
C VAL A 158 4.45 33.31 44.21
N GLY A 159 3.58 34.20 44.69
CA GLY A 159 2.13 34.09 44.47
C GLY A 159 1.72 34.14 42.99
N TRP A 160 2.41 34.94 42.17
CA TRP A 160 2.16 35.00 40.72
C TRP A 160 2.54 33.69 40.01
N LEU A 161 3.60 33.01 40.45
CA LEU A 161 3.95 31.68 39.96
C LEU A 161 2.89 30.68 40.41
N ALA A 162 2.59 30.61 41.71
CA ALA A 162 1.60 29.69 42.25
C ALA A 162 0.23 29.85 41.55
N ALA A 163 -0.20 31.08 41.27
CA ALA A 163 -1.41 31.36 40.50
C ALA A 163 -1.36 30.77 39.07
N GLY A 164 -0.24 30.92 38.36
CA GLY A 164 -0.05 30.32 37.04
C GLY A 164 -0.13 28.79 37.07
N TRP A 165 0.46 28.17 38.09
CA TRP A 165 0.42 26.72 38.30
C TRP A 165 -0.99 26.22 38.61
N VAL A 166 -1.74 26.93 39.45
CA VAL A 166 -3.12 26.60 39.78
C VAL A 166 -4.03 26.68 38.55
N SER A 167 -3.87 27.72 37.73
CA SER A 167 -4.61 27.84 36.47
C SER A 167 -4.29 26.71 35.49
N LEU A 168 -3.01 26.39 35.30
CA LEU A 168 -2.57 25.27 34.44
C LEU A 168 -3.07 23.92 34.96
N LEU A 169 -3.05 23.70 36.27
CA LEU A 169 -3.56 22.49 36.89
C LEU A 169 -5.08 22.37 36.67
N GLY A 170 -5.82 23.47 36.83
CA GLY A 170 -7.24 23.54 36.51
C GLY A 170 -7.52 23.15 35.07
N GLY A 171 -6.74 23.69 34.11
CA GLY A 171 -6.87 23.32 32.71
C GLY A 171 -6.58 21.85 32.41
N LYS A 172 -5.60 21.24 33.08
CA LYS A 172 -5.29 19.81 32.92
C LYS A 172 -6.36 18.89 33.52
N ILE A 173 -6.87 19.22 34.70
CA ILE A 173 -7.96 18.46 35.34
C ILE A 173 -9.24 18.60 34.51
N GLY A 174 -9.53 19.82 34.08
CA GLY A 174 -10.67 20.13 33.22
C GLY A 174 -10.61 19.40 31.88
N SER A 175 -9.43 19.34 31.23
CA SER A 175 -9.30 18.62 29.96
C SER A 175 -9.51 17.11 30.11
N ALA A 176 -8.99 16.50 31.19
CA ALA A 176 -9.19 15.08 31.47
C ALA A 176 -10.66 14.74 31.77
N ALA A 177 -11.33 15.58 32.57
CA ALA A 177 -12.76 15.44 32.83
C ALA A 177 -13.59 15.64 31.55
N GLY A 178 -13.25 16.66 30.74
CA GLY A 178 -13.88 16.93 29.45
C GLY A 178 -13.75 15.76 28.48
N SER A 179 -12.56 15.17 28.34
CA SER A 179 -12.30 13.95 27.55
C SER A 179 -13.20 12.79 27.99
N THR A 180 -13.30 12.55 29.30
CA THR A 180 -14.08 11.44 29.85
C THR A 180 -15.57 11.61 29.57
N VAL A 181 -16.11 12.83 29.78
CA VAL A 181 -17.51 13.14 29.49
C VAL A 181 -17.77 13.12 27.98
N GLY A 182 -16.83 13.64 27.18
CA GLY A 182 -16.91 13.66 25.73
C GLY A 182 -16.96 12.26 25.12
N ASN A 183 -16.17 11.32 25.64
CA ASN A 183 -16.21 9.91 25.24
C ASN A 183 -17.58 9.29 25.55
N ILE A 184 -18.05 9.41 26.81
CA ILE A 184 -19.36 8.87 27.24
C ILE A 184 -20.53 9.43 26.42
N VAL A 185 -20.50 10.72 26.05
CA VAL A 185 -21.57 11.37 25.29
C VAL A 185 -21.58 10.96 23.81
N ASN A 186 -20.41 10.73 23.21
CA ASN A 186 -20.29 10.38 21.79
C ASN A 186 -20.22 8.87 21.54
N ASP A 187 -20.38 8.03 22.57
CA ASP A 187 -20.24 6.56 22.50
C ASP A 187 -18.91 6.15 21.83
N CYS A 188 -17.87 6.80 22.36
CA CYS A 188 -16.46 6.56 22.17
C CYS A 188 -15.86 6.25 23.57
#